data_AF-I2C5Q9-F1
#
_entry.id   AF-I2C5Q9-F1
#
_cell.length_a   1.000
_cell.length_b   1.000
_cell.length_c   1.000
_cell.angle_alpha   90.00
_cell.angle_beta   90.00
_cell.angle_gamma   90.00
#
_symmetry.space_group_name_H-M   'P 1'
#
loop_
_entity.id
_entity.type
_entity.pdbx_description
1 polymer ?
#
loop_
_entity_poly.entity_id
_entity_poly.type
_entity_poly.pdbx_seq_one_letter_code
_entity_poly.pdbx_strand_id
1 'polypeptide(L)'
;MTIDIFNPQISVVAQGLEGKKILVYGSNNLGKTYQASRMEKPYFIAFEKGLAARDGIPFYPINRWSDFSKIVRQFEKNAEKAKEIYKTIVIDGADIMARYCSKYICDTYGVNRLKEGNSGYGLWSEYETELWEQIDKLISLDFTIVFITHETEDENGKIQPKGDKRLMPTIRDNCEFTIYLKSNGVDENGTVIKSSAYLAETDEFFARSKFDYVPTFIEEFTAENLTKAIVDGIVKQGEMEGIKLVTEEEKKEVYSIGENNYEMLMAEIKEVGIRLNEKGKLEELNEIVEKHLGKNAKVTECTKKQVDVMSVILDDLKDLLED
;
A
#
# COMPACT_ATOMS: atom_id res chain seq x y z
N MET A 1 12.79 -9.70 -17.32
CA MET A 1 11.83 -9.93 -18.43
C MET A 1 11.69 -8.62 -19.17
N THR A 2 11.85 -8.62 -20.48
CA THR A 2 11.65 -7.41 -21.29
C THR A 2 10.16 -7.08 -21.33
N ILE A 3 9.81 -5.81 -21.10
CA ILE A 3 8.42 -5.34 -21.12
C ILE A 3 7.94 -5.30 -22.57
N ASP A 4 6.97 -6.15 -22.93
CA ASP A 4 6.34 -6.17 -24.25
C ASP A 4 4.98 -5.46 -24.21
N ILE A 5 4.94 -4.23 -24.75
CA ILE A 5 3.71 -3.43 -24.79
C ILE A 5 2.69 -3.93 -25.83
N PHE A 6 3.09 -4.80 -26.76
CA PHE A 6 2.21 -5.38 -27.78
C PHE A 6 1.58 -6.70 -27.31
N ASN A 7 2.14 -7.32 -26.28
CA ASN A 7 1.57 -8.46 -25.56
C ASN A 7 1.53 -8.20 -24.04
N PRO A 8 0.77 -7.19 -23.59
CA PRO A 8 0.76 -6.82 -22.18
C PRO A 8 0.02 -7.85 -21.33
N GLN A 9 0.40 -7.94 -20.06
CA GLN A 9 -0.45 -8.55 -19.05
C GLN A 9 -1.76 -7.75 -18.93
N ILE A 10 -2.90 -8.45 -18.90
CA ILE A 10 -4.21 -7.82 -18.78
C ILE A 10 -4.62 -7.79 -17.31
N SER A 11 -4.99 -6.62 -16.81
CA SER A 11 -5.44 -6.45 -15.43
C SER A 11 -6.71 -7.26 -15.15
N VAL A 12 -6.75 -7.93 -14.00
CA VAL A 12 -7.89 -8.72 -13.53
C VAL A 12 -8.44 -8.20 -12.19
N VAL A 13 -9.72 -8.47 -11.93
CA VAL A 13 -10.43 -8.07 -10.70
C VAL A 13 -10.75 -9.30 -9.86
N ALA A 14 -10.20 -9.39 -8.65
CA ALA A 14 -10.55 -10.45 -7.70
C ALA A 14 -11.94 -10.19 -7.09
N GLN A 15 -12.74 -11.27 -7.01
CA GLN A 15 -14.12 -11.24 -6.52
C GLN A 15 -14.23 -10.87 -5.03
N GLY A 16 -13.28 -11.30 -4.20
CA GLY A 16 -13.33 -11.10 -2.74
C GLY A 16 -12.63 -9.83 -2.26
N LEU A 17 -12.34 -9.82 -0.95
CA LEU A 17 -11.63 -8.73 -0.30
C LEU A 17 -10.12 -8.74 -0.55
N GLU A 18 -9.61 -9.78 -1.19
CA GLU A 18 -8.18 -10.03 -1.33
C GLU A 18 -7.49 -8.88 -2.08
N GLY A 19 -6.47 -8.34 -1.42
CA GLY A 19 -5.71 -7.21 -1.93
C GLY A 19 -6.46 -5.87 -1.92
N LYS A 20 -7.69 -5.79 -1.37
CA LYS A 20 -8.43 -4.54 -1.25
C LYS A 20 -7.92 -3.72 -0.06
N LYS A 21 -7.89 -2.41 -0.22
CA LYS A 21 -7.48 -1.43 0.78
C LYS A 21 -8.69 -0.63 1.23
N ILE A 22 -8.94 -0.65 2.52
CA ILE A 22 -10.11 -0.08 3.16
C ILE A 22 -9.63 0.91 4.23
N LEU A 23 -10.08 2.15 4.15
CA LEU A 23 -9.96 3.14 5.21
C LEU A 23 -11.29 3.23 5.94
N VAL A 24 -11.33 2.91 7.23
CA VAL A 24 -12.50 3.06 8.09
C VAL A 24 -12.25 4.16 9.12
N TYR A 25 -13.15 5.13 9.20
CA TYR A 25 -13.00 6.24 10.14
C TYR A 25 -14.33 6.70 10.74
N GLY A 26 -14.23 7.44 11.83
CA GLY A 26 -15.36 7.97 12.59
C GLY A 26 -14.96 8.24 14.04
N SER A 27 -15.89 8.73 14.85
CA SER A 27 -15.67 8.97 16.28
C SER A 27 -15.38 7.70 17.09
N ASN A 28 -15.11 7.89 18.38
CA ASN A 28 -14.79 6.80 19.30
C ASN A 28 -16.00 5.87 19.51
N ASN A 29 -15.70 4.61 19.81
CA ASN A 29 -16.71 3.61 20.21
C ASN A 29 -17.74 3.24 19.11
N LEU A 30 -17.39 3.37 17.83
CA LEU A 30 -18.22 2.94 16.69
C LEU A 30 -17.91 1.51 16.20
N GLY A 31 -17.19 0.71 16.99
CA GLY A 31 -16.88 -0.67 16.62
C GLY A 31 -15.80 -0.85 15.54
N LYS A 32 -15.08 0.20 15.10
CA LYS A 32 -13.98 0.11 14.10
C LYS A 32 -13.01 -1.05 14.36
N THR A 33 -12.32 -1.02 15.50
CA THR A 33 -11.37 -2.07 15.91
C THR A 33 -12.06 -3.43 16.09
N TYR A 34 -13.31 -3.46 16.56
CA TYR A 34 -14.05 -4.72 16.76
C TYR A 34 -14.37 -5.43 15.45
N GLN A 35 -14.89 -4.69 14.48
CA GLN A 35 -15.27 -5.29 13.21
C GLN A 35 -14.02 -5.64 12.40
N ALA A 36 -12.97 -4.82 12.44
CA ALA A 36 -11.69 -5.18 11.85
C ALA A 36 -11.10 -6.47 12.46
N SER A 37 -11.30 -6.73 13.76
CA SER A 37 -10.85 -7.98 14.40
C SER A 37 -11.66 -9.22 14.05
N ARG A 38 -12.80 -9.04 13.36
CA ARG A 38 -13.67 -10.12 12.88
C ARG A 38 -13.51 -10.38 11.39
N MET A 39 -12.67 -9.61 10.69
CA MET A 39 -12.31 -9.89 9.31
C MET A 39 -11.46 -11.15 9.22
N GLU A 40 -11.34 -11.72 8.03
CA GLU A 40 -10.66 -13.00 7.85
C GLU A 40 -9.17 -12.91 8.23
N LYS A 41 -8.75 -13.82 9.13
CA LYS A 41 -7.38 -14.01 9.60
C LYS A 41 -6.62 -12.68 9.80
N PRO A 42 -7.02 -11.85 10.78
CA PRO A 42 -6.48 -10.50 10.93
C PRO A 42 -5.14 -10.51 11.68
N TYR A 43 -4.23 -9.62 11.28
CA TYR A 43 -3.05 -9.24 12.03
C TYR A 43 -3.04 -7.74 12.29
N PHE A 44 -2.94 -7.34 13.57
CA PHE A 44 -2.99 -5.94 13.97
C PHE A 44 -1.61 -5.33 14.16
N ILE A 45 -1.37 -4.22 13.46
CA ILE A 45 -0.32 -3.25 13.72
C ILE A 45 -0.95 -2.13 14.55
N ALA A 46 -0.80 -2.21 15.87
CA ALA A 46 -1.56 -1.39 16.81
C ALA A 46 -0.75 -0.16 17.26
N PHE A 47 -1.03 1.01 16.68
CA PHE A 47 -0.52 2.31 17.15
C PHE A 47 -1.30 2.84 18.36
N GLU A 48 -2.47 2.27 18.62
CA GLU A 48 -3.31 2.57 19.78
C GLU A 48 -3.61 1.33 20.62
N LYS A 49 -4.13 1.57 21.84
CA LYS A 49 -4.55 0.51 22.77
C LYS A 49 -5.99 0.05 22.52
N GLY A 50 -6.40 -0.10 21.26
CA GLY A 50 -7.77 -0.46 20.86
C GLY A 50 -8.18 -1.91 21.16
N LEU A 51 -7.21 -2.82 21.30
CA LEU A 51 -7.44 -4.25 21.47
C LEU A 51 -7.62 -4.74 22.92
N ALA A 52 -7.54 -3.86 23.92
CA ALA A 52 -7.53 -4.27 25.33
C ALA A 52 -8.75 -5.10 25.78
N ALA A 53 -9.89 -4.99 25.08
CA ALA A 53 -11.12 -5.72 25.34
C ALA A 53 -11.31 -6.97 24.46
N ARG A 54 -10.24 -7.48 23.83
CA ARG A 54 -10.28 -8.59 22.87
C ARG A 54 -9.23 -9.66 23.20
N ASP A 55 -9.60 -10.91 23.01
CA ASP A 55 -8.74 -12.07 23.22
C ASP A 55 -8.50 -12.81 21.89
N GLY A 56 -7.34 -13.47 21.77
CA GLY A 56 -7.02 -14.35 20.63
C GLY A 56 -6.69 -13.66 19.30
N ILE A 57 -6.55 -12.34 19.25
CA ILE A 57 -6.21 -11.60 18.01
C ILE A 57 -4.69 -11.46 17.86
N PRO A 58 -4.08 -11.93 16.77
CA PRO A 58 -2.66 -11.67 16.48
C PRO A 58 -2.40 -10.17 16.34
N PHE A 59 -1.48 -9.61 17.13
CA PHE A 59 -1.16 -8.19 17.08
C PHE A 59 0.27 -7.88 17.53
N TYR A 60 0.75 -6.69 17.18
CA TYR A 60 1.94 -6.09 17.74
C TYR A 60 1.69 -4.62 18.12
N PRO A 61 1.91 -4.22 19.39
CA PRO A 61 1.79 -2.83 19.81
C PRO A 61 3.01 -2.01 19.36
N ILE A 62 2.78 -0.91 18.65
CA ILE A 62 3.82 -0.02 18.15
C ILE A 62 4.19 1.02 19.22
N ASN A 63 5.47 1.01 19.63
CA ASN A 63 5.99 1.98 20.59
C ASN A 63 7.00 2.96 19.97
N ARG A 64 7.47 2.66 18.76
CA ARG A 64 8.43 3.46 17.98
C ARG A 64 8.33 3.06 16.51
N TRP A 65 8.71 3.98 15.62
CA TRP A 65 8.67 3.72 14.17
C TRP A 65 9.45 2.48 13.75
N SER A 66 10.60 2.21 14.38
CA SER A 66 11.41 1.04 14.07
C SER A 66 10.74 -0.29 14.39
N ASP A 67 9.70 -0.32 15.23
CA ASP A 67 8.87 -1.53 15.40
C ASP A 67 8.02 -1.75 14.14
N PHE A 68 7.41 -0.69 13.61
CA PHE A 68 6.64 -0.72 12.38
C PHE A 68 7.50 -1.12 11.17
N SER A 69 8.65 -0.48 10.97
CA SER A 69 9.56 -0.84 9.86
C SER A 69 10.02 -2.31 9.92
N LYS A 70 10.23 -2.86 11.12
CA LYS A 70 10.60 -4.28 11.30
C LYS A 70 9.45 -5.23 10.97
N ILE A 71 8.20 -4.83 11.24
CA ILE A 71 7.01 -5.60 10.88
C ILE A 71 6.84 -5.60 9.36
N VAL A 72 6.89 -4.42 8.72
CA VAL A 72 6.81 -4.29 7.26
C VAL A 72 7.87 -5.17 6.58
N ARG A 73 9.13 -5.08 7.02
CA ARG A 73 10.22 -5.93 6.53
C ARG A 73 9.98 -7.44 6.73
N GLN A 74 9.29 -7.85 7.80
CA GLN A 74 8.95 -9.26 8.01
C GLN A 74 7.87 -9.74 7.05
N PHE A 75 6.85 -8.92 6.81
CA PHE A 75 5.81 -9.21 5.82
C PHE A 75 6.40 -9.27 4.41
N GLU A 76 7.26 -8.33 4.04
CA GLU A 76 7.94 -8.30 2.73
C GLU A 76 8.77 -9.58 2.51
N LYS A 77 9.62 -9.94 3.48
CA LYS A 77 10.49 -11.12 3.37
C LYS A 77 9.78 -12.47 3.41
N ASN A 78 8.60 -12.51 4.03
CA ASN A 78 7.88 -13.76 4.29
C ASN A 78 6.45 -13.70 3.74
N ALA A 79 6.21 -12.93 2.67
CA ALA A 79 4.87 -12.61 2.18
C ALA A 79 4.04 -13.87 1.94
N GLU A 80 4.61 -14.86 1.26
CA GLU A 80 3.98 -16.16 0.98
C GLU A 80 3.54 -16.89 2.24
N LYS A 81 4.46 -17.08 3.19
CA LYS A 81 4.17 -17.72 4.48
C LYS A 81 3.17 -16.91 5.31
N ALA A 82 3.24 -15.59 5.23
CA ALA A 82 2.32 -14.70 5.93
C ALA A 82 0.90 -14.80 5.35
N LYS A 83 0.74 -14.96 4.02
CA LYS A 83 -0.57 -15.14 3.36
C LYS A 83 -1.29 -16.44 3.71
N GLU A 84 -0.55 -17.47 4.12
CA GLU A 84 -1.15 -18.72 4.61
C GLU A 84 -1.91 -18.52 5.94
N ILE A 85 -1.38 -17.65 6.81
CA ILE A 85 -1.86 -17.45 8.17
C ILE A 85 -2.63 -16.14 8.38
N TYR A 86 -2.42 -15.14 7.52
CA TYR A 86 -3.05 -13.84 7.57
C TYR A 86 -3.65 -13.49 6.21
N LYS A 87 -4.86 -12.93 6.23
CA LYS A 87 -5.53 -12.40 5.02
C LYS A 87 -5.76 -10.90 5.13
N THR A 88 -5.94 -10.41 6.35
CA THR A 88 -6.16 -8.99 6.64
C THR A 88 -5.05 -8.42 7.51
N ILE A 89 -4.43 -7.31 7.09
CA ILE A 89 -3.55 -6.50 7.92
C ILE A 89 -4.32 -5.26 8.38
N VAL A 90 -4.43 -5.07 9.69
CA VAL A 90 -5.14 -3.94 10.28
C VAL A 90 -4.14 -2.96 10.87
N ILE A 91 -4.15 -1.71 10.42
CA ILE A 91 -3.38 -0.62 11.02
C ILE A 91 -4.33 0.19 11.89
N ASP A 92 -4.29 -0.08 13.20
CA ASP A 92 -5.17 0.56 14.18
C ASP A 92 -4.52 1.83 14.75
N GLY A 93 -5.14 2.98 14.50
CA GLY A 93 -4.56 4.30 14.81
C GLY A 93 -3.64 4.83 13.71
N ALA A 94 -3.98 4.61 12.44
CA ALA A 94 -3.19 5.08 11.30
C ALA A 94 -2.98 6.61 11.33
N ASP A 95 -3.89 7.39 11.92
CA ASP A 95 -3.74 8.84 12.08
C ASP A 95 -2.56 9.24 12.99
N ILE A 96 -2.09 8.33 13.84
CA ILE A 96 -1.02 8.57 14.82
C ILE A 96 0.36 8.19 14.27
N MET A 97 0.43 7.30 13.28
CA MET A 97 1.70 6.75 12.78
C MET A 97 2.69 7.84 12.32
N ALA A 98 2.17 8.93 11.77
CA ALA A 98 2.89 10.14 11.37
C ALA A 98 3.78 10.71 12.49
N ARG A 99 3.32 10.64 13.75
CA ARG A 99 4.06 11.13 14.92
C ARG A 99 5.29 10.26 15.21
N TYR A 100 5.14 8.94 15.08
CA TYR A 100 6.23 8.00 15.28
C TYR A 100 7.30 8.16 14.20
N CYS A 101 6.90 8.31 12.94
CA CYS A 101 7.83 8.57 11.83
C CYS A 101 8.55 9.90 12.00
N SER A 102 7.83 10.99 12.33
CA SER A 102 8.44 12.30 12.57
C SER A 102 9.52 12.22 13.66
N LYS A 103 9.23 11.54 14.77
CA LYS A 103 10.22 11.30 15.83
C LYS A 103 11.43 10.52 15.31
N TYR A 104 11.21 9.46 14.53
CA TYR A 104 12.29 8.64 13.99
C TYR A 104 13.24 9.43 13.09
N ILE A 105 12.69 10.28 12.20
CA ILE A 105 13.49 11.15 11.33
C ILE A 105 14.26 12.19 12.14
N CYS A 106 13.61 12.83 13.12
CA CYS A 106 14.29 13.73 14.05
C CYS A 106 15.47 13.06 14.77
N ASP A 107 15.25 11.87 15.33
CA ASP A 107 16.28 11.10 16.04
C ASP A 107 17.42 10.70 15.08
N THR A 108 17.12 10.35 13.82
CA THR A 108 18.10 9.94 12.80
C THR A 108 19.05 11.08 12.42
N TYR A 109 18.53 12.30 12.35
CA TYR A 109 19.30 13.49 11.98
C TYR A 109 19.81 14.28 13.19
N GLY A 110 19.57 13.81 14.42
CA GLY A 110 20.04 14.45 15.65
C GLY A 110 19.39 15.80 15.96
N VAL A 111 18.13 16.00 15.56
CA VAL A 111 17.37 17.25 15.79
C VAL A 111 16.10 17.01 16.61
N ASN A 112 15.53 18.04 17.23
CA ASN A 112 14.32 17.89 18.05
C ASN A 112 13.02 18.05 17.26
N ARG A 113 13.08 18.77 16.14
CA ARG A 113 11.92 19.07 15.28
C ARG A 113 12.32 18.96 13.82
N LEU A 114 11.40 18.53 12.96
CA LEU A 114 11.65 18.36 11.53
C LEU A 114 12.23 19.63 10.89
N LYS A 115 11.74 20.82 11.27
CA LYS A 115 12.19 22.11 10.75
C LYS A 115 13.65 22.48 11.07
N GLU A 116 14.28 21.82 12.03
CA GLU A 116 15.65 22.14 12.48
C GLU A 116 16.72 21.43 11.65
N GLY A 117 16.37 20.35 10.94
CA GLY A 117 17.32 19.63 10.10
C GLY A 117 17.66 20.34 8.79
N ASN A 118 18.62 19.78 8.04
CA ASN A 118 19.13 20.35 6.80
C ASN A 118 19.47 21.84 6.92
N SER A 119 20.24 22.23 7.94
CA SER A 119 20.62 23.62 8.19
C SER A 119 19.43 24.61 8.28
N GLY A 120 18.27 24.14 8.73
CA GLY A 120 17.05 24.94 8.89
C GLY A 120 16.08 24.91 7.70
N TYR A 121 16.40 24.21 6.61
CA TYR A 121 15.45 23.96 5.51
C TYR A 121 14.41 22.89 5.86
N GLY A 122 14.69 22.09 6.89
CA GLY A 122 13.81 21.05 7.41
C GLY A 122 13.95 19.69 6.72
N LEU A 123 13.42 18.66 7.38
CA LEU A 123 13.49 17.24 6.98
C LEU A 123 12.17 16.76 6.39
N TRP A 124 11.43 17.63 5.70
CA TRP A 124 10.08 17.33 5.24
C TRP A 124 10.06 16.28 4.14
N SER A 125 11.05 16.30 3.24
CA SER A 125 11.17 15.33 2.16
C SER A 125 11.49 13.94 2.73
N GLU A 126 12.46 13.86 3.63
CA GLU A 126 12.89 12.61 4.27
C GLU A 126 11.75 11.98 5.08
N TYR A 127 10.98 12.82 5.76
CA TYR A 127 9.78 12.42 6.48
C TYR A 127 8.68 11.86 5.56
N GLU A 128 8.41 12.55 4.45
CA GLU A 128 7.40 12.13 3.48
C GLU A 128 7.81 10.86 2.75
N THR A 129 9.07 10.77 2.32
CA THR A 129 9.65 9.57 1.70
C THR A 129 9.57 8.37 2.64
N GLU A 130 9.99 8.48 3.90
CA GLU A 130 9.92 7.36 4.84
C GLU A 130 8.48 6.91 5.11
N LEU A 131 7.52 7.84 5.25
CA LEU A 131 6.11 7.47 5.39
C LEU A 131 5.61 6.71 4.17
N TRP A 132 5.85 7.27 2.98
CA TRP A 132 5.41 6.70 1.73
C TRP A 132 6.01 5.31 1.50
N GLU A 133 7.33 5.16 1.63
CA GLU A 133 8.03 3.88 1.39
C GLU A 133 7.52 2.75 2.31
N GLN A 134 7.29 3.02 3.59
CA GLN A 134 6.83 1.95 4.50
C GLN A 134 5.38 1.53 4.21
N ILE A 135 4.53 2.47 3.81
CA ILE A 135 3.14 2.19 3.49
C ILE A 135 3.03 1.50 2.13
N ASP A 136 3.78 1.98 1.13
CA ASP A 136 3.83 1.42 -0.21
C ASP A 136 4.31 -0.04 -0.20
N LYS A 137 5.37 -0.33 0.57
CA LYS A 137 5.82 -1.71 0.80
C LYS A 137 4.69 -2.60 1.29
N LEU A 138 3.88 -2.15 2.25
CA LEU A 138 2.80 -2.97 2.79
C LEU A 138 1.65 -3.14 1.78
N ILE A 139 1.26 -2.06 1.09
CA ILE A 139 0.20 -2.04 0.07
C ILE A 139 0.52 -2.98 -1.10
N SER A 140 1.81 -3.10 -1.44
CA SER A 140 2.32 -3.93 -2.52
C SER A 140 2.29 -5.44 -2.21
N LEU A 141 2.06 -5.87 -0.96
CA LEU A 141 2.08 -7.29 -0.59
C LEU A 141 0.77 -8.04 -0.86
N ASP A 142 -0.23 -7.38 -1.45
CA ASP A 142 -1.53 -7.97 -1.85
C ASP A 142 -2.32 -8.64 -0.70
N PHE A 143 -2.13 -8.15 0.53
CA PHE A 143 -3.08 -8.43 1.63
C PHE A 143 -4.30 -7.52 1.52
N THR A 144 -5.41 -7.93 2.11
CA THR A 144 -6.45 -6.96 2.49
C THR A 144 -5.86 -6.03 3.56
N ILE A 145 -5.93 -4.72 3.37
CA ILE A 145 -5.42 -3.76 4.35
C ILE A 145 -6.57 -2.90 4.87
N VAL A 146 -6.69 -2.81 6.20
CA VAL A 146 -7.66 -1.96 6.88
C VAL A 146 -6.93 -0.89 7.66
N PHE A 147 -7.02 0.35 7.21
CA PHE A 147 -6.58 1.51 7.97
C PHE A 147 -7.72 2.00 8.86
N ILE A 148 -7.46 2.17 10.15
CA ILE A 148 -8.41 2.73 11.09
C ILE A 148 -7.90 4.11 11.52
N THR A 149 -8.75 5.13 11.34
CA THR A 149 -8.48 6.48 11.84
C THR A 149 -9.65 7.02 12.62
N HIS A 150 -9.39 8.09 13.36
CA HIS A 150 -10.45 8.95 13.89
C HIS A 150 -11.02 9.87 12.80
N GLU A 151 -12.11 10.56 13.12
CA GLU A 151 -12.60 11.69 12.33
C GLU A 151 -11.98 13.02 12.80
N THR A 152 -11.95 13.98 11.89
CA THR A 152 -11.69 15.40 12.13
C THR A 152 -12.58 16.22 11.21
N GLU A 153 -12.78 17.50 11.52
CA GLU A 153 -13.42 18.43 10.61
C GLU A 153 -12.35 19.24 9.86
N ASP A 154 -12.60 19.55 8.59
CA ASP A 154 -11.82 20.54 7.85
C ASP A 154 -12.28 21.98 8.18
N GLU A 155 -11.66 22.96 7.53
CA GLU A 155 -11.97 24.38 7.74
C GLU A 155 -13.42 24.78 7.39
N ASN A 156 -14.11 23.96 6.58
CA ASN A 156 -15.50 24.16 6.18
C ASN A 156 -16.48 23.35 7.04
N GLY A 157 -15.99 22.63 8.06
CA GLY A 157 -16.81 21.77 8.91
C GLY A 157 -17.14 20.41 8.29
N LYS A 158 -16.53 20.05 7.14
CA LYS A 158 -16.73 18.75 6.52
C LYS A 158 -15.89 17.70 7.24
N ILE A 159 -16.53 16.59 7.60
CA ILE A 159 -15.92 15.48 8.32
C ILE A 159 -15.01 14.68 7.39
N GLN A 160 -13.78 14.45 7.82
CA GLN A 160 -12.72 13.79 7.07
C GLN A 160 -11.99 12.76 7.94
N PRO A 161 -11.34 11.75 7.33
CA PRO A 161 -10.38 10.92 8.05
C PRO A 161 -9.28 11.78 8.64
N LYS A 162 -9.05 11.65 9.95
CA LYS A 162 -7.96 12.33 10.65
C LYS A 162 -6.62 11.77 10.19
N GLY A 163 -5.64 12.64 10.05
CA GLY A 163 -4.26 12.23 9.83
C GLY A 163 -3.37 13.40 9.42
N ASP A 164 -2.06 13.14 9.36
CA ASP A 164 -1.10 14.12 8.85
C ASP A 164 -1.33 14.38 7.35
N LYS A 165 -1.18 15.63 6.92
CA LYS A 165 -1.38 16.06 5.53
C LYS A 165 -0.43 15.39 4.51
N ARG A 166 0.71 14.86 4.96
CA ARG A 166 1.67 14.08 4.15
C ARG A 166 1.39 12.59 4.17
N LEU A 167 0.57 12.14 5.11
CA LEU A 167 0.19 10.73 5.26
C LEU A 167 -1.14 10.43 4.57
N MET A 168 -2.15 11.30 4.76
CA MET A 168 -3.51 11.02 4.30
C MET A 168 -3.65 10.82 2.79
N PRO A 169 -2.96 11.58 1.91
CA PRO A 169 -3.00 11.29 0.47
C PRO A 169 -2.55 9.86 0.17
N THR A 170 -1.41 9.42 0.72
CA THR A 170 -0.87 8.06 0.53
C THR A 170 -1.87 6.98 0.95
N ILE A 171 -2.57 7.15 2.07
CA ILE A 171 -3.58 6.17 2.51
C ILE A 171 -4.84 6.26 1.64
N ARG A 172 -5.43 7.45 1.51
CA ARG A 172 -6.72 7.64 0.84
C ARG A 172 -6.65 7.28 -0.63
N ASP A 173 -5.61 7.67 -1.36
CA ASP A 173 -5.55 7.46 -2.80
C ASP A 173 -5.40 5.98 -3.17
N ASN A 174 -4.70 5.22 -2.31
CA ASN A 174 -4.53 3.78 -2.44
C ASN A 174 -5.68 2.94 -1.90
N CYS A 175 -6.62 3.50 -1.14
CA CYS A 175 -7.79 2.75 -0.66
C CYS A 175 -8.88 2.65 -1.73
N GLU A 176 -9.40 1.46 -2.03
CA GLU A 176 -10.62 1.31 -2.83
C GLU A 176 -11.85 1.85 -2.09
N PHE A 177 -11.85 1.73 -0.76
CA PHE A 177 -12.96 2.13 0.08
C PHE A 177 -12.50 3.13 1.14
N THR A 178 -13.24 4.24 1.30
CA THR A 178 -13.14 5.12 2.46
C THR A 178 -14.51 5.18 3.11
N ILE A 179 -14.62 4.69 4.33
CA ILE A 179 -15.88 4.38 4.99
C ILE A 179 -16.02 5.26 6.23
N TYR A 180 -17.04 6.12 6.21
CA TYR A 180 -17.41 6.93 7.37
C TYR A 180 -18.41 6.17 8.23
N LEU A 181 -18.14 6.08 9.54
CA LEU A 181 -19.06 5.49 10.50
C LEU A 181 -19.80 6.57 11.29
N LYS A 182 -21.12 6.38 11.45
CA LYS A 182 -21.99 7.27 12.24
C LYS A 182 -22.65 6.50 13.37
N SER A 183 -22.66 7.09 14.57
CA SER A 183 -23.37 6.52 15.72
C SER A 183 -24.87 6.50 15.48
N ASN A 184 -25.51 5.39 15.85
CA ASN A 184 -26.96 5.25 15.86
C ASN A 184 -27.56 5.43 17.26
N GLY A 185 -26.74 5.84 18.23
CA GLY A 185 -27.17 6.06 19.60
C GLY A 185 -27.43 4.77 20.38
N VAL A 186 -28.43 4.83 21.25
CA VAL A 186 -28.87 3.71 22.09
C VAL A 186 -30.35 3.47 21.87
N ASP A 187 -30.79 2.22 22.03
CA ASP A 187 -32.21 1.87 22.00
C ASP A 187 -32.94 2.30 23.29
N GLU A 188 -34.24 2.03 23.35
CA GLU A 188 -35.09 2.33 24.52
C GLU A 188 -34.62 1.68 25.83
N ASN A 189 -33.84 0.60 25.73
CA ASN A 189 -33.28 -0.12 26.89
C ASN A 189 -31.87 0.37 27.26
N GLY A 190 -31.34 1.38 26.57
CA GLY A 190 -29.98 1.89 26.76
C GLY A 190 -28.89 1.00 26.13
N THR A 191 -29.27 0.05 25.26
CA THR A 191 -28.32 -0.80 24.53
C THR A 191 -27.75 -0.03 23.35
N VAL A 192 -26.43 -0.04 23.17
CA VAL A 192 -25.78 0.60 22.02
C VAL A 192 -26.27 -0.03 20.72
N ILE A 193 -26.81 0.81 19.83
CA ILE A 193 -27.15 0.41 18.47
C ILE A 193 -25.88 0.46 17.63
N LYS A 194 -25.59 -0.60 16.86
CA LYS A 194 -24.41 -0.63 16.00
C LYS A 194 -24.41 0.60 15.07
N SER A 195 -23.24 1.20 14.87
CA SER A 195 -23.10 2.34 13.95
C SER A 195 -23.47 1.96 12.52
N SER A 196 -23.88 2.93 11.71
CA SER A 196 -24.02 2.75 10.26
C SER A 196 -22.73 3.11 9.54
N ALA A 197 -22.53 2.57 8.34
CA ALA A 197 -21.40 2.87 7.46
C ALA A 197 -21.86 3.55 6.17
N TYR A 198 -21.17 4.62 5.78
CA TYR A 198 -21.38 5.37 4.56
C TYR A 198 -20.16 5.20 3.65
N LEU A 199 -20.41 4.92 2.38
CA LEU A 199 -19.41 4.60 1.36
C LEU A 199 -19.47 5.58 0.16
N ALA A 200 -20.22 6.68 0.28
CA ALA A 200 -20.27 7.75 -0.71
C ALA A 200 -20.19 9.12 -0.04
N GLU A 201 -19.46 10.02 -0.67
CA GLU A 201 -19.24 11.38 -0.21
C GLU A 201 -20.54 12.19 -0.19
N THR A 202 -20.67 13.04 0.81
CA THR A 202 -21.75 14.02 0.94
C THR A 202 -21.15 15.40 1.20
N ASP A 203 -22.00 16.42 1.35
CA ASP A 203 -21.54 17.73 1.80
C ASP A 203 -21.04 17.70 3.26
N GLU A 204 -21.52 16.76 4.08
CA GLU A 204 -21.19 16.65 5.52
C GLU A 204 -19.90 15.87 5.78
N PHE A 205 -19.61 14.84 4.99
CA PHE A 205 -18.47 13.94 5.24
C PHE A 205 -17.89 13.35 3.95
N PHE A 206 -16.61 12.99 3.99
CA PHE A 206 -15.96 12.26 2.91
C PHE A 206 -16.15 10.74 3.06
N ALA A 207 -16.62 10.07 2.01
CA ALA A 207 -16.60 8.62 1.92
C ALA A 207 -16.52 8.23 0.44
N ARG A 208 -16.08 7.01 0.15
CA ARG A 208 -15.87 6.58 -1.23
C ARG A 208 -15.93 5.07 -1.38
N SER A 209 -16.46 4.64 -2.51
CA SER A 209 -16.21 3.34 -3.14
C SER A 209 -15.66 3.61 -4.53
N LYS A 210 -14.61 2.88 -4.94
CA LYS A 210 -14.16 2.84 -6.35
C LYS A 210 -15.01 1.90 -7.23
N PHE A 211 -16.02 1.25 -6.64
CA PHE A 211 -16.94 0.33 -7.30
C PHE A 211 -18.35 0.91 -7.29
N ASP A 212 -18.95 1.06 -8.48
CA ASP A 212 -20.24 1.76 -8.66
C ASP A 212 -21.44 0.97 -8.13
N TYR A 213 -21.29 -0.35 -8.02
CA TYR A 213 -22.37 -1.25 -7.62
C TYR A 213 -22.31 -1.66 -6.15
N VAL A 214 -21.31 -1.20 -5.41
CA VAL A 214 -21.26 -1.34 -3.94
C VAL A 214 -22.26 -0.36 -3.33
N PRO A 215 -23.11 -0.79 -2.37
CA PRO A 215 -24.08 0.09 -1.76
C PRO A 215 -23.40 1.27 -1.05
N THR A 216 -23.99 2.45 -1.17
CA THR A 216 -23.47 3.68 -0.57
C THR A 216 -23.73 3.77 0.94
N PHE A 217 -24.56 2.89 1.49
CA PHE A 217 -24.97 2.85 2.89
C PHE A 217 -25.14 1.41 3.39
N ILE A 218 -24.67 1.17 4.61
CA ILE A 218 -24.87 -0.08 5.36
C ILE A 218 -25.45 0.29 6.73
N GLU A 219 -26.67 -0.20 6.99
CA GLU A 219 -27.42 0.13 8.21
C GLU A 219 -26.69 -0.30 9.49
N GLU A 220 -26.22 -1.55 9.55
CA GLU A 220 -25.40 -2.04 10.65
C GLU A 220 -23.97 -2.32 10.20
N PHE A 221 -23.01 -1.56 10.73
CA PHE A 221 -21.59 -1.80 10.51
C PHE A 221 -21.14 -3.06 11.27
N THR A 222 -21.02 -4.15 10.53
CA THR A 222 -20.41 -5.41 10.96
C THR A 222 -19.39 -5.87 9.92
N ALA A 223 -18.43 -6.71 10.33
CA ALA A 223 -17.50 -7.33 9.40
C ALA A 223 -18.26 -8.10 8.31
N GLU A 224 -19.32 -8.82 8.67
CA GLU A 224 -20.12 -9.61 7.74
C GLU A 224 -20.86 -8.73 6.73
N ASN A 225 -21.53 -7.67 7.20
CA ASN A 225 -22.28 -6.77 6.32
C ASN A 225 -21.34 -5.98 5.40
N LEU A 226 -20.17 -5.56 5.90
CA LEU A 226 -19.17 -4.89 5.07
C LEU A 226 -18.64 -5.81 3.98
N THR A 227 -18.19 -7.02 4.36
CA THR A 227 -17.68 -8.01 3.40
C THR A 227 -18.73 -8.32 2.35
N LYS A 228 -19.97 -8.60 2.77
CA LYS A 228 -21.07 -8.89 1.86
C LYS A 228 -21.33 -7.71 0.90
N ALA A 229 -21.44 -6.49 1.41
CA ALA A 229 -21.69 -5.30 0.59
C ALA A 229 -20.62 -5.10 -0.48
N ILE A 230 -19.34 -5.29 -0.12
CA ILE A 230 -18.23 -5.18 -1.07
C ILE A 230 -18.27 -6.30 -2.11
N VAL A 231 -18.39 -7.56 -1.67
CA VAL A 231 -18.38 -8.72 -2.57
C VAL A 231 -19.57 -8.72 -3.52
N ASP A 232 -20.79 -8.51 -3.02
CA ASP A 232 -22.00 -8.45 -3.85
C ASP A 232 -21.91 -7.30 -4.87
N GLY A 233 -21.34 -6.15 -4.45
CA GLY A 233 -21.12 -5.02 -5.35
C GLY A 233 -20.09 -5.30 -6.44
N ILE A 234 -18.97 -5.96 -6.13
CA ILE A 234 -17.95 -6.36 -7.12
C ILE A 234 -18.54 -7.38 -8.10
N VAL A 235 -19.28 -8.39 -7.60
CA VAL A 235 -19.96 -9.39 -8.43
C VAL A 235 -20.92 -8.72 -9.40
N LYS A 236 -21.79 -7.85 -8.89
CA LYS A 236 -22.74 -7.11 -9.70
C LYS A 236 -22.06 -6.22 -10.74
N GLN A 237 -20.94 -5.57 -10.38
CA GLN A 237 -20.16 -4.80 -11.34
C GLN A 237 -19.62 -5.69 -12.47
N GLY A 238 -19.08 -6.86 -12.13
CA GLY A 238 -18.62 -7.84 -13.12
C GLY A 238 -19.70 -8.28 -14.08
N GLU A 239 -20.91 -8.56 -13.58
CA GLU A 239 -22.07 -8.92 -14.40
C GLU A 239 -22.51 -7.79 -15.34
N MET A 240 -22.57 -6.56 -14.83
CA MET A 240 -23.08 -5.40 -15.57
C MET A 240 -22.09 -4.87 -16.61
N GLU A 241 -20.79 -4.96 -16.34
CA GLU A 241 -19.71 -4.49 -17.22
C GLU A 241 -19.13 -5.60 -18.10
N GLY A 242 -19.58 -6.85 -17.93
CA GLY A 242 -19.04 -8.01 -18.63
C GLY A 242 -17.60 -8.35 -18.25
N ILE A 243 -17.16 -7.96 -17.04
CA ILE A 243 -15.82 -8.21 -16.53
C ILE A 243 -15.76 -9.62 -15.96
N LYS A 244 -14.85 -10.44 -16.47
CA LYS A 244 -14.55 -11.74 -15.87
C LYS A 244 -13.81 -11.52 -14.55
N LEU A 245 -14.49 -11.80 -13.44
CA LEU A 245 -13.87 -11.85 -12.11
C LEU A 245 -13.00 -13.11 -11.98
N VAL A 246 -11.94 -12.99 -11.20
CA VAL A 246 -10.96 -14.06 -10.99
C VAL A 246 -10.83 -14.43 -9.50
N THR A 247 -10.25 -15.59 -9.23
CA THR A 247 -9.88 -15.99 -7.85
C THR A 247 -8.62 -15.27 -7.36
N GLU A 248 -8.31 -15.42 -6.07
CA GLU A 248 -7.05 -14.91 -5.49
C GLU A 248 -5.83 -15.54 -6.17
N GLU A 249 -5.87 -16.84 -6.44
CA GLU A 249 -4.78 -17.56 -7.10
C GLU A 249 -4.56 -17.09 -8.53
N GLU A 250 -5.64 -16.97 -9.32
CA GLU A 250 -5.58 -16.46 -10.70
C GLU A 250 -5.04 -15.02 -10.74
N LYS A 251 -5.48 -14.16 -9.81
CA LYS A 251 -4.95 -12.79 -9.69
C LYS A 251 -3.45 -12.82 -9.42
N LYS A 252 -3.00 -13.66 -8.49
CA LYS A 252 -1.58 -13.76 -8.13
C LYS A 252 -0.71 -14.22 -9.30
N GLU A 253 -1.19 -15.14 -10.12
CA GLU A 253 -0.48 -15.58 -11.34
C GLU A 253 -0.34 -14.44 -12.36
N VAL A 254 -1.38 -13.62 -12.53
CA VAL A 254 -1.34 -12.48 -13.46
C VAL A 254 -0.37 -11.40 -12.99
N TYR A 255 -0.35 -11.07 -11.69
CA TYR A 255 0.46 -9.98 -11.14
C TYR A 255 1.81 -10.43 -10.56
N SER A 256 2.22 -11.69 -10.73
CA SER A 256 3.57 -12.12 -10.33
C SER A 256 4.61 -11.52 -11.28
N ILE A 257 5.31 -10.48 -10.82
CA ILE A 257 6.45 -9.91 -11.53
C ILE A 257 7.72 -10.54 -10.93
N GLY A 258 8.56 -11.14 -11.79
CA GLY A 258 9.85 -11.67 -11.36
C GLY A 258 10.80 -10.55 -10.95
N GLU A 259 11.50 -10.70 -9.82
CA GLU A 259 12.51 -9.73 -9.38
C GLU A 259 13.71 -9.70 -10.34
N ASN A 260 14.20 -8.49 -10.61
CA ASN A 260 15.45 -8.28 -11.31
C ASN A 260 16.63 -8.69 -10.42
N ASN A 261 17.32 -9.76 -10.82
CA ASN A 261 18.47 -10.27 -10.09
C ASN A 261 19.77 -9.63 -10.63
N TYR A 262 20.50 -8.93 -9.77
CA TYR A 262 21.78 -8.29 -10.11
C TYR A 262 22.78 -9.22 -10.80
N GLU A 263 22.93 -10.46 -10.30
CA GLU A 263 23.92 -11.42 -10.79
C GLU A 263 23.54 -11.92 -12.18
N MET A 264 22.24 -12.13 -12.42
CA MET A 264 21.72 -12.49 -13.75
C MET A 264 21.87 -11.33 -14.75
N LEU A 265 21.43 -10.13 -14.38
CA LEU A 265 21.54 -8.94 -15.25
C LEU A 265 22.99 -8.64 -15.60
N MET A 266 23.90 -8.69 -14.63
CA MET A 266 25.33 -8.47 -14.89
C MET A 266 25.91 -9.51 -15.85
N ALA A 267 25.48 -10.77 -15.75
CA ALA A 267 25.91 -11.83 -16.65
C ALA A 267 25.38 -11.60 -18.08
N GLU A 268 24.09 -11.30 -18.22
CA GLU A 268 23.47 -11.02 -19.52
C GLU A 268 24.08 -9.79 -20.19
N ILE A 269 24.27 -8.69 -19.46
CA ILE A 269 24.89 -7.47 -19.99
C ILE A 269 26.31 -7.76 -20.52
N LYS A 270 27.09 -8.57 -19.80
CA LYS A 270 28.43 -8.96 -20.27
C LYS A 270 28.36 -9.78 -21.56
N GLU A 271 27.44 -10.73 -21.64
CA GLU A 271 27.27 -11.57 -22.83
C GLU A 271 26.86 -10.73 -24.04
N VAL A 272 25.86 -9.87 -23.88
CA VAL A 272 25.39 -8.92 -24.91
C VAL A 272 26.53 -7.98 -25.31
N GLY A 273 27.28 -7.45 -24.36
CA GLY A 273 28.43 -6.57 -24.62
C GLY A 273 29.56 -7.25 -25.40
N ILE A 274 29.85 -8.53 -25.14
CA ILE A 274 30.82 -9.30 -25.93
C ILE A 274 30.37 -9.40 -27.39
N ARG A 275 29.10 -9.74 -27.63
CA ARG A 275 28.55 -9.86 -28.99
C ARG A 275 28.53 -8.52 -29.74
N LEU A 276 28.23 -7.42 -29.05
CA LEU A 276 28.29 -6.07 -29.65
C LEU A 276 29.73 -5.69 -30.03
N ASN A 277 30.71 -6.00 -29.18
CA ASN A 277 32.12 -5.78 -29.49
C ASN A 277 32.59 -6.60 -30.70
N GLU A 278 32.15 -7.86 -30.82
CA GLU A 278 32.41 -8.70 -32.00
C GLU A 278 31.80 -8.11 -33.29
N LYS A 279 30.67 -7.41 -33.19
CA LYS A 279 30.04 -6.66 -34.29
C LYS A 279 30.66 -5.28 -34.53
N GLY A 280 31.66 -4.87 -33.74
CA GLY A 280 32.31 -3.55 -33.85
C GLY A 280 31.50 -2.38 -33.30
N LYS A 281 30.41 -2.64 -32.56
CA LYS A 281 29.49 -1.63 -32.00
C LYS A 281 29.90 -1.14 -30.60
N LEU A 282 31.20 -0.99 -30.36
CA LEU A 282 31.74 -0.68 -29.02
C LEU A 282 31.54 0.79 -28.64
N GLU A 283 31.57 1.70 -29.61
CA GLU A 283 31.33 3.13 -29.37
C GLU A 283 29.86 3.35 -28.95
N GLU A 284 28.92 2.75 -29.68
CA GLU A 284 27.48 2.84 -29.39
C GLU A 284 27.12 2.19 -28.04
N LEU A 285 27.76 1.07 -27.70
CA LEU A 285 27.62 0.45 -26.37
C LEU A 285 28.01 1.45 -25.27
N ASN A 286 29.15 2.11 -25.41
CA ASN A 286 29.62 3.06 -24.40
C ASN A 286 28.68 4.28 -24.31
N GLU A 287 28.17 4.77 -25.43
CA GLU A 287 27.18 5.85 -25.45
C GLU A 287 25.89 5.47 -24.70
N ILE A 288 25.38 4.25 -24.88
CA ILE A 288 24.21 3.74 -24.13
C ILE A 288 24.50 3.69 -22.63
N VAL A 289 25.66 3.17 -22.23
CA VAL A 289 26.04 3.08 -20.82
C VAL A 289 26.16 4.48 -20.19
N GLU A 290 26.82 5.42 -20.88
CA GLU A 290 27.00 6.78 -20.37
C GLU A 290 25.69 7.58 -20.31
N LYS A 291 24.76 7.35 -21.26
CA LYS A 291 23.41 7.94 -21.25
C LYS A 291 22.67 7.65 -19.94
N HIS A 292 22.82 6.44 -19.41
CA HIS A 292 22.07 5.99 -18.22
C HIS A 292 22.83 6.15 -16.90
N LEU A 293 24.15 5.93 -16.89
CA LEU A 293 24.97 5.96 -15.67
C LEU A 293 25.76 7.27 -15.50
N GLY A 294 25.76 8.13 -16.52
CA GLY A 294 26.55 9.34 -16.56
C GLY A 294 27.91 9.14 -17.23
N LYS A 295 28.57 10.26 -17.54
CA LYS A 295 29.80 10.30 -18.33
C LYS A 295 30.94 9.49 -17.70
N ASN A 296 31.64 8.70 -18.51
CA ASN A 296 32.71 7.77 -18.14
C ASN A 296 32.32 6.62 -17.19
N ALA A 297 31.03 6.44 -16.89
CA ALA A 297 30.60 5.35 -16.01
C ALA A 297 30.64 4.01 -16.75
N LYS A 298 30.87 2.92 -16.01
CA LYS A 298 30.88 1.57 -16.56
C LYS A 298 29.84 0.69 -15.90
N VAL A 299 29.14 -0.11 -16.69
CA VAL A 299 28.13 -1.04 -16.17
C VAL A 299 28.74 -2.08 -15.22
N THR A 300 30.02 -2.42 -15.39
CA THR A 300 30.77 -3.33 -14.50
C THR A 300 31.02 -2.76 -13.10
N GLU A 301 30.86 -1.44 -12.93
CA GLU A 301 31.00 -0.73 -11.66
C GLU A 301 29.64 -0.55 -10.96
N CYS A 302 28.53 -0.95 -11.61
CA CYS A 302 27.22 -0.93 -10.99
C CYS A 302 27.17 -1.80 -9.73
N THR A 303 26.41 -1.34 -8.74
CA THR A 303 26.17 -2.08 -7.51
C THR A 303 24.76 -2.69 -7.51
N LYS A 304 24.46 -3.52 -6.49
CA LYS A 304 23.10 -4.06 -6.27
C LYS A 304 22.01 -2.97 -6.11
N LYS A 305 22.38 -1.70 -5.90
CA LYS A 305 21.45 -0.55 -5.85
C LYS A 305 21.08 0.00 -7.22
N GLN A 306 21.76 -0.43 -8.28
CA GLN A 306 21.61 0.07 -9.65
C GLN A 306 20.97 -0.98 -10.57
N VAL A 307 20.27 -1.97 -9.99
CA VAL A 307 19.63 -3.07 -10.72
C VAL A 307 18.61 -2.55 -11.74
N ASP A 308 17.84 -1.51 -11.39
CA ASP A 308 16.82 -0.95 -12.29
C ASP A 308 17.45 -0.31 -13.52
N VAL A 309 18.47 0.55 -13.32
CA VAL A 309 19.19 1.17 -14.44
C VAL A 309 19.96 0.14 -15.27
N MET A 310 20.48 -0.92 -14.64
CA MET A 310 21.09 -2.06 -15.36
C MET A 310 20.08 -2.77 -16.26
N SER A 311 18.83 -2.95 -15.82
CA SER A 311 17.78 -3.56 -16.65
C SER A 311 17.52 -2.75 -17.91
N VAL A 312 17.41 -1.42 -17.77
CA VAL A 312 17.19 -0.51 -18.92
C VAL A 312 18.38 -0.53 -19.88
N ILE A 313 19.60 -0.53 -19.36
CA ILE A 313 20.81 -0.65 -20.19
C ILE A 313 20.79 -1.97 -20.97
N LEU A 314 20.42 -3.08 -20.33
CA LEU A 314 20.36 -4.38 -20.99
C LEU A 314 19.36 -4.39 -22.16
N ASP A 315 18.19 -3.77 -22.01
CA ASP A 315 17.20 -3.67 -23.07
C ASP A 315 17.73 -2.81 -24.24
N ASP A 316 18.26 -1.61 -23.99
CA ASP A 316 18.87 -0.75 -25.03
C ASP A 316 20.02 -1.48 -25.77
N LEU A 317 20.82 -2.28 -25.06
CA LEU A 317 21.92 -3.06 -25.68
C LEU A 317 21.41 -4.25 -26.50
N LYS A 318 20.28 -4.86 -26.13
CA LYS A 318 19.65 -5.93 -26.91
C LYS A 318 19.08 -5.37 -28.21
N ASP A 319 18.40 -4.23 -28.15
CA ASP A 319 17.89 -3.53 -29.34
C ASP A 319 19.02 -3.22 -30.33
N LEU A 320 20.14 -2.67 -29.84
CA LEU A 320 21.33 -2.41 -30.65
C LEU A 320 21.93 -3.68 -31.29
N LEU A 321 21.71 -4.84 -30.68
CA LEU A 321 22.19 -6.14 -31.16
C LEU A 321 21.30 -6.73 -32.25
N GLU A 322 20.01 -6.40 -32.23
CA GLU A 322 19.01 -6.77 -33.23
C GLU A 322 19.10 -5.90 -34.48
N ASP A 323 19.55 -4.65 -34.33
CA ASP A 323 20.00 -3.76 -35.42
C ASP A 323 21.30 -4.24 -36.12
#